data_AF-A0AB37HSQ6-F1
#
_entry.id   AF-A0AB37HSQ6-F1
#
_cell.length_a   1.000
_cell.length_b   1.000
_cell.length_c   1.000
_cell.angle_alpha   90.00
_cell.angle_beta   90.00
_cell.angle_gamma   90.00
#
_symmetry.space_group_name_H-M   'P 1'
#
loop_
_entity.id
_entity.type
_entity.pdbx_description
1 polymer ?
#
loop_
_entity_poly.entity_id
_entity_poly.type
_entity_poly.pdbx_seq_one_letter_code
_entity_poly.pdbx_strand_id
1 'polypeptide(L)'
;MSRKYHVTQHAIERYWQRVHIGKTRNDMYNWISQAIENGIFINTDEEEQKHYYRFNEYKIVLSFDNKVITISYYYSQDLKEFKKDINAAIIKKFKKQLKPYLKIEKDTLINMYEAKIKRLKARSPKVKETLDETIEELERDLKSARHNINDILKVSHKYYLTKKELIEE
;
A
#
# COMPACT_ATOMS: atom_id res chain seq x y z
N MET A 1 8.47 -21.94 0.47
CA MET A 1 8.38 -20.96 1.58
C MET A 1 8.22 -21.74 2.87
N SER A 2 9.21 -21.71 3.78
CA SER A 2 9.08 -22.37 5.08
C SER A 2 8.01 -21.65 5.90
N ARG A 3 6.96 -22.37 6.31
CA ARG A 3 5.97 -21.84 7.24
C ARG A 3 6.63 -21.67 8.61
N LYS A 4 7.20 -20.48 8.86
CA LYS A 4 7.95 -20.13 10.08
C LYS A 4 7.10 -20.21 11.35
N TYR A 5 5.76 -20.15 11.21
CA TYR A 5 4.81 -20.20 12.31
C TYR A 5 3.70 -21.21 12.06
N HIS A 6 3.31 -21.95 13.10
CA HIS A 6 2.13 -22.81 13.07
C HIS A 6 0.92 -22.02 13.57
N VAL A 7 -0.17 -21.93 12.79
CA VAL A 7 -1.34 -21.09 13.15
C VAL A 7 -2.49 -21.99 13.59
N THR A 8 -2.99 -21.79 14.80
CA THR A 8 -4.14 -22.54 15.33
C THR A 8 -5.42 -22.26 14.54
N GLN A 9 -6.34 -23.21 14.54
CA GLN A 9 -7.69 -23.01 14.00
C GLN A 9 -8.37 -21.78 14.62
N HIS A 10 -8.21 -21.57 15.93
CA HIS A 10 -8.74 -20.38 16.60
C HIS A 10 -8.13 -19.09 16.05
N ALA A 11 -6.82 -19.00 15.89
CA ALA A 11 -6.16 -17.84 15.30
C ALA A 11 -6.61 -17.58 13.85
N ILE A 12 -6.83 -18.64 13.06
CA ILE A 12 -7.37 -18.55 11.70
C ILE A 12 -8.75 -17.88 11.73
N GLU A 13 -9.67 -18.37 12.56
CA GLU A 13 -11.01 -17.80 12.69
C GLU A 13 -10.97 -16.33 13.12
N ARG A 14 -10.11 -16.00 14.09
CA ARG A 14 -9.94 -14.62 14.54
C ARG A 14 -9.35 -13.71 13.47
N TYR A 15 -8.42 -14.20 12.66
CA TYR A 15 -7.90 -13.46 11.51
C TYR A 15 -9.01 -13.09 10.54
N TRP A 16 -9.84 -14.06 10.12
CA TRP A 16 -10.94 -13.82 9.19
C TRP A 16 -11.98 -12.85 9.76
N GLN A 17 -12.26 -12.93 11.06
CA GLN A 17 -13.21 -12.05 11.73
C GLN A 17 -12.71 -10.62 11.92
N ARG A 18 -11.38 -10.39 12.05
CA ARG A 18 -10.83 -9.13 12.58
C ARG A 18 -9.87 -8.41 11.64
N VAL A 19 -9.17 -9.13 10.78
CA VAL A 19 -8.09 -8.57 9.96
C VAL A 19 -8.54 -8.38 8.52
N HIS A 20 -8.98 -9.46 7.86
CA HIS A 20 -9.46 -9.37 6.47
C HIS A 20 -10.45 -10.48 6.14
N ILE A 21 -11.65 -10.10 5.68
CA ILE A 21 -12.64 -11.03 5.12
C ILE A 21 -12.31 -11.26 3.63
N GLY A 22 -12.23 -12.52 3.17
CA GLY A 22 -12.18 -12.86 1.74
C GLY A 22 -10.80 -13.02 1.08
N LYS A 23 -9.71 -13.09 1.85
CA LYS A 23 -8.35 -13.41 1.34
C LYS A 23 -8.04 -14.91 1.36
N THR A 24 -6.90 -15.32 0.79
CA THR A 24 -6.45 -16.73 0.81
C THR A 24 -5.71 -17.08 2.10
N ARG A 25 -5.58 -18.37 2.42
CA ARG A 25 -4.74 -18.82 3.56
C ARG A 25 -3.29 -18.35 3.43
N ASN A 26 -2.73 -18.24 2.21
CA ASN A 26 -1.37 -17.75 2.02
C ASN A 26 -1.22 -16.28 2.43
N ASP A 27 -2.22 -15.45 2.11
CA ASP A 27 -2.20 -14.03 2.51
C ASP A 27 -2.22 -13.88 4.03
N MET A 28 -2.97 -14.74 4.73
CA MET A 28 -2.97 -14.80 6.20
C MET A 28 -1.59 -15.14 6.75
N TYR A 29 -0.93 -16.18 6.24
CA TYR A 29 0.42 -16.56 6.71
C TYR A 29 1.46 -15.45 6.46
N ASN A 30 1.38 -14.78 5.29
CA ASN A 30 2.24 -13.65 4.97
C ASN A 30 2.00 -12.49 5.95
N TRP A 31 0.74 -12.15 6.19
CA TRP A 31 0.38 -11.09 7.13
C TRP A 31 0.86 -11.41 8.55
N ILE A 32 0.63 -12.63 9.05
CA ILE A 32 1.08 -13.07 10.38
C ILE A 32 2.61 -12.98 10.50
N SER A 33 3.33 -13.44 9.48
CA SER A 33 4.79 -13.42 9.50
C SER A 33 5.31 -11.97 9.55
N GLN A 34 4.76 -11.10 8.71
CA GLN A 34 5.09 -9.66 8.73
C GLN A 34 4.71 -9.01 10.05
N ALA A 35 3.58 -9.40 10.64
CA ALA A 35 3.07 -8.82 11.86
C ALA A 35 3.93 -9.19 13.08
N ILE A 36 4.49 -10.41 13.12
CA ILE A 36 5.43 -10.81 14.18
C ILE A 36 6.80 -10.18 13.94
N GLU A 37 7.33 -10.20 12.71
CA GLU A 37 8.67 -9.67 12.39
C GLU A 37 8.79 -8.16 12.55
N ASN A 38 7.74 -7.42 12.22
CA ASN A 38 7.70 -5.95 12.34
C ASN A 38 6.88 -5.49 13.56
N GLY A 39 6.41 -6.43 14.38
CA GLY A 39 5.63 -6.14 15.57
C GLY A 39 6.50 -5.70 16.73
N ILE A 40 5.91 -4.93 17.65
CA ILE A 40 6.54 -4.56 18.92
C ILE A 40 6.30 -5.70 19.90
N PHE A 41 7.36 -6.30 20.42
CA PHE A 41 7.25 -7.24 21.53
C PHE A 41 6.73 -6.50 22.77
N ILE A 42 5.67 -7.03 23.39
CA ILE A 42 4.97 -6.39 24.51
C ILE A 42 5.44 -7.00 25.83
N ASN A 43 5.31 -8.31 25.95
CA ASN A 43 5.62 -9.05 27.18
C ASN A 43 5.73 -10.55 26.89
N THR A 44 6.33 -11.27 27.84
CA THR A 44 6.28 -12.72 27.99
C THR A 44 5.44 -13.06 29.22
N ASP A 45 4.59 -14.08 29.10
CA ASP A 45 3.97 -14.76 30.22
C ASP A 45 4.65 -16.14 30.34
N GLU A 46 5.47 -16.29 31.38
CA GLU A 46 6.26 -17.50 31.60
C GLU A 46 5.40 -18.66 32.12
N GLU A 47 4.32 -18.37 32.86
CA GLU A 47 3.41 -19.38 33.41
C GLU A 47 2.59 -20.02 32.28
N GLU A 48 2.05 -19.20 31.38
CA GLU A 48 1.30 -19.69 30.22
C GLU A 48 2.18 -20.00 29.00
N GLN A 49 3.50 -19.79 29.09
CA GLN A 49 4.50 -19.93 28.02
C GLN A 49 4.11 -19.19 26.73
N LYS A 50 3.74 -17.91 26.86
CA LYS A 50 3.25 -17.06 25.78
C LYS A 50 4.10 -15.82 25.59
N HIS A 51 4.27 -15.43 24.33
CA HIS A 51 4.77 -14.13 23.91
C HIS A 51 3.65 -13.29 23.31
N TYR A 52 3.64 -12.01 23.64
CA TYR A 52 2.67 -11.06 23.13
C TYR A 52 3.36 -10.06 22.22
N TYR A 53 2.87 -9.96 21.00
CA TYR A 53 3.33 -8.98 20.02
C TYR A 53 2.20 -8.01 19.69
N ARG A 54 2.56 -6.74 19.47
CA ARG A 54 1.67 -5.73 18.94
C ARG A 54 2.06 -5.44 17.51
N PHE A 55 1.11 -5.62 16.60
CA PHE A 55 1.25 -5.14 15.23
C PHE A 55 0.02 -4.33 14.86
N ASN A 56 0.26 -3.07 14.55
CA ASN A 56 -0.79 -2.09 14.36
C ASN A 56 -1.76 -1.97 15.56
N GLU A 57 -3.03 -2.30 15.34
CA GLU A 57 -4.11 -2.33 16.34
C GLU A 57 -4.39 -3.75 16.83
N TYR A 58 -3.56 -4.71 16.44
CA TYR A 58 -3.72 -6.11 16.79
C TYR A 58 -2.68 -6.55 17.82
N LYS A 59 -3.14 -7.35 18.77
CA LYS A 59 -2.34 -8.15 19.68
C LYS A 59 -2.29 -9.57 19.14
N ILE A 60 -1.07 -10.08 18.94
CA ILE A 60 -0.81 -11.44 18.47
C ILE A 60 -0.23 -12.21 19.64
N VAL A 61 -0.83 -13.36 19.93
CA VAL A 61 -0.38 -14.26 21.00
C VAL A 61 0.30 -15.45 20.37
N LEU A 62 1.56 -15.64 20.69
CA LEU A 62 2.41 -16.74 20.23
C LEU A 62 2.77 -17.59 21.45
N SER A 63 2.81 -18.91 21.35
CA SER A 63 3.51 -19.74 22.34
C SER A 63 5.00 -19.83 22.04
N PHE A 64 5.79 -20.33 23.00
CA PHE A 64 7.24 -20.44 22.88
C PHE A 64 7.68 -21.38 21.74
N ASP A 65 6.82 -22.33 21.34
CA ASP A 65 7.00 -23.23 20.19
C ASP A 65 6.66 -22.58 18.83
N ASN A 66 6.55 -21.25 18.76
CA ASN A 66 6.20 -20.48 17.57
C ASN A 66 4.81 -20.77 17.00
N LYS A 67 3.87 -21.19 17.85
CA LYS A 67 2.47 -21.39 17.46
C LYS A 67 1.62 -20.15 17.76
N VAL A 68 0.91 -19.65 16.74
CA VAL A 68 0.00 -18.51 16.86
C VAL A 68 -1.33 -18.99 17.44
N ILE A 69 -1.61 -18.55 18.67
CA ILE A 69 -2.76 -18.96 19.47
C ILE A 69 -3.99 -18.12 19.14
N THR A 70 -3.83 -16.80 19.08
CA THR A 70 -4.96 -15.90 18.79
C THR A 70 -4.48 -14.53 18.30
N ILE A 71 -5.40 -13.81 17.68
CA ILE A 71 -5.21 -12.43 17.21
C ILE A 71 -6.37 -11.61 17.76
N SER A 72 -6.13 -10.65 18.64
CA SER A 72 -7.15 -9.76 19.22
C SER A 72 -6.84 -8.30 18.95
N TYR A 73 -7.74 -7.39 19.30
CA TYR A 73 -7.43 -5.95 19.25
C TYR A 73 -6.55 -5.58 20.46
N TYR A 74 -5.49 -4.83 20.21
CA TYR A 74 -4.69 -4.21 21.25
C TYR A 74 -5.39 -2.90 21.65
N TYR A 75 -6.05 -2.91 22.81
CA TYR A 75 -6.71 -1.74 23.37
C TYR A 75 -5.71 -0.88 24.12
N SER A 76 -5.36 0.26 23.54
CA SER A 76 -4.75 1.40 24.22
C SER A 76 -5.45 2.64 23.69
N GLN A 77 -6.35 3.25 24.48
CA GLN A 77 -7.20 4.35 24.03
C GLN A 77 -6.38 5.55 23.51
N ASP A 78 -5.33 5.94 24.24
CA ASP A 78 -4.50 7.11 23.89
C ASP A 78 -3.69 6.96 22.60
N LEU A 79 -3.27 5.74 22.26
CA LEU A 79 -2.48 5.49 21.04
C LEU A 79 -3.35 5.34 19.79
N LYS A 80 -4.65 5.05 19.93
CA LYS A 80 -5.52 4.82 18.77
C LYS A 80 -5.87 6.12 18.05
N GLU A 81 -6.13 7.18 18.82
CA GLU A 81 -6.38 8.52 18.28
C GLU A 81 -5.11 9.11 17.69
N PHE A 82 -4.01 9.10 18.43
CA PHE A 82 -2.71 9.58 17.94
C PHE A 82 -2.25 8.88 16.66
N LYS A 83 -2.46 7.55 16.57
CA LYS A 83 -2.13 6.79 15.37
C LYS A 83 -3.02 7.15 14.17
N LYS A 84 -4.31 7.40 14.39
CA LYS A 84 -5.21 7.88 13.32
C LYS A 84 -4.75 9.23 12.80
N ASP A 85 -4.36 10.14 13.69
CA ASP A 85 -3.88 11.48 13.31
C ASP A 85 -2.57 11.41 12.52
N ILE A 86 -1.63 10.56 12.97
CA ILE A 86 -0.39 10.30 12.22
C ILE A 86 -0.70 9.73 10.84
N ASN A 87 -1.53 8.69 10.76
CA ASN A 87 -1.89 8.08 9.47
C ASN A 87 -2.58 9.10 8.56
N ALA A 88 -3.48 9.92 9.07
CA ALA A 88 -4.14 10.99 8.31
C ALA A 88 -3.12 12.04 7.81
N ALA A 89 -2.16 12.43 8.65
CA ALA A 89 -1.10 13.35 8.26
C ALA A 89 -0.19 12.77 7.16
N ILE A 90 0.17 11.49 7.28
CA ILE A 90 0.96 10.76 6.29
C ILE A 90 0.19 10.68 4.95
N ILE A 91 -1.07 10.25 4.98
CA ILE A 91 -1.94 10.19 3.79
C ILE A 91 -2.03 11.57 3.13
N LYS A 92 -2.30 12.62 3.91
CA LYS A 92 -2.39 14.00 3.41
C LYS A 92 -1.10 14.45 2.73
N LYS A 93 0.06 14.09 3.30
CA LYS A 93 1.37 14.42 2.71
C LYS A 93 1.60 13.70 1.39
N PHE A 94 1.30 12.40 1.32
CA PHE A 94 1.39 11.63 0.07
C PHE A 94 0.41 12.14 -0.99
N LYS A 95 -0.86 12.38 -0.64
CA LYS A 95 -1.84 12.97 -1.57
C LYS A 95 -1.37 14.32 -2.11
N LYS A 96 -0.80 15.18 -1.26
CA LYS A 96 -0.25 16.48 -1.68
C LYS A 96 0.92 16.33 -2.67
N GLN A 97 1.79 15.34 -2.46
CA GLN A 97 2.91 15.06 -3.37
C GLN A 97 2.45 14.43 -4.68
N LEU A 98 1.42 13.57 -4.64
CA LEU A 98 0.97 12.78 -5.78
C LEU A 98 0.04 13.57 -6.73
N LYS A 99 -0.79 14.47 -6.17
CA LYS A 99 -1.73 15.33 -6.92
C LYS A 99 -1.13 16.07 -8.13
N PRO A 100 0.03 16.76 -8.04
CA PRO A 100 0.60 17.44 -9.20
C PRO A 100 0.95 16.48 -10.34
N TYR A 101 1.51 15.31 -10.03
CA TYR A 101 1.89 14.33 -11.05
C TYR A 101 0.69 13.64 -11.69
N LEU A 102 -0.38 13.36 -10.93
CA LEU A 102 -1.63 12.87 -11.50
C LEU A 102 -2.26 13.88 -12.47
N LYS A 103 -2.19 15.17 -12.12
CA LYS A 103 -2.66 16.24 -13.01
C LYS A 103 -1.82 16.29 -14.29
N ILE A 104 -0.49 16.27 -14.17
CA ILE A 104 0.42 16.24 -15.32
C ILE A 104 0.13 15.00 -16.20
N GLU A 105 0.03 13.81 -15.61
CA GLU A 105 -0.28 12.59 -16.37
C GLU A 105 -1.58 12.74 -17.19
N LYS A 106 -2.64 13.25 -16.56
CA LYS A 106 -3.93 13.45 -17.24
C LYS A 106 -3.83 14.49 -18.36
N ASP A 107 -3.24 15.65 -18.09
CA ASP A 107 -3.13 16.75 -19.04
C ASP A 107 -2.24 16.34 -20.24
N THR A 108 -1.11 15.68 -19.97
CA THR A 108 -0.21 15.15 -21.01
C THR A 108 -0.88 14.08 -21.86
N LEU A 109 -1.68 13.17 -21.28
CA LEU A 109 -2.45 12.19 -22.03
C LEU A 109 -3.44 12.86 -22.99
N ILE A 110 -4.19 13.86 -22.51
CA ILE A 110 -5.15 14.61 -23.34
C ILE A 110 -4.41 15.27 -24.52
N ASN A 111 -3.35 16.03 -24.23
CA ASN A 111 -2.56 16.72 -25.25
C ASN A 111 -1.96 15.75 -26.28
N MET A 112 -1.48 14.59 -25.83
CA MET A 112 -0.93 13.56 -26.71
C MET A 112 -2.00 12.99 -27.64
N TYR A 113 -3.21 12.73 -27.15
CA TYR A 113 -4.31 12.26 -28.00
C TYR A 113 -4.77 13.34 -28.98
N GLU A 114 -4.83 14.60 -28.57
CA GLU A 114 -5.13 15.71 -29.46
C GLU A 114 -4.08 15.85 -30.57
N ALA A 115 -2.80 15.73 -30.23
CA ALA A 115 -1.70 15.74 -31.21
C ALA A 115 -1.81 14.56 -32.19
N LYS A 116 -2.11 13.35 -31.69
CA LYS A 116 -2.35 12.15 -32.52
C LYS A 116 -3.54 12.36 -33.48
N ILE A 117 -4.63 12.97 -33.03
CA ILE A 117 -5.79 13.30 -33.87
C ILE A 117 -5.41 14.34 -34.93
N LYS A 118 -4.70 15.41 -34.55
CA LYS A 118 -4.22 16.44 -35.49
C LYS A 118 -3.31 15.83 -36.55
N ARG A 119 -2.43 14.92 -36.16
CA ARG A 119 -1.51 14.21 -37.06
C ARG A 119 -2.27 13.38 -38.10
N LEU A 120 -3.30 12.65 -37.67
CA LEU A 120 -4.17 11.88 -38.57
C LEU A 120 -4.90 12.75 -39.59
N LYS A 121 -5.28 13.97 -39.20
CA LYS A 121 -5.96 14.94 -40.07
C LYS A 121 -5.01 15.72 -40.99
N ALA A 122 -3.72 15.81 -40.62
CA ALA A 122 -2.74 16.57 -41.38
C ALA A 122 -2.47 15.92 -42.75
N ARG A 123 -2.48 16.73 -43.81
CA ARG A 123 -2.14 16.28 -45.18
C ARG A 123 -0.69 16.57 -45.56
N SER A 124 -0.09 17.60 -44.97
CA SER A 124 1.30 18.00 -45.23
C SER A 124 2.28 17.09 -44.46
N PRO A 125 3.30 16.52 -45.13
CA PRO A 125 4.35 15.74 -44.46
C PRO A 125 5.09 16.52 -43.38
N LYS A 126 5.43 17.78 -43.65
CA LYS A 126 6.13 18.65 -42.70
C LYS A 126 5.33 18.87 -41.41
N VAL A 127 4.01 19.00 -41.52
CA VAL A 127 3.13 19.15 -40.34
C VAL A 127 3.04 17.84 -39.56
N LYS A 128 3.08 16.69 -40.24
CA LYS A 128 3.12 15.39 -39.55
C LYS A 128 4.42 15.20 -38.77
N GLU A 129 5.57 15.58 -39.34
CA GLU A 129 6.87 15.51 -38.66
C GLU A 129 6.88 16.35 -37.38
N THR A 130 6.45 17.61 -37.43
CA THR A 130 6.36 18.46 -36.23
C THR A 130 5.43 17.88 -35.16
N LEU A 131 4.31 17.27 -35.58
CA LEU A 131 3.39 16.62 -34.66
C LEU A 131 3.96 15.32 -34.08
N ASP A 132 4.77 14.59 -34.83
CA ASP A 132 5.49 13.41 -34.34
C ASP A 132 6.51 13.80 -33.28
N GLU A 133 7.30 14.86 -33.50
CA GLU A 133 8.22 15.42 -32.49
C GLU A 133 7.46 15.84 -31.20
N THR A 134 6.31 16.48 -31.36
CA THR A 134 5.45 16.88 -30.23
C THR A 134 4.93 15.66 -29.47
N ILE A 135 4.52 14.61 -30.17
CA ILE A 135 4.05 13.36 -29.55
C ILE A 135 5.18 12.69 -28.78
N GLU A 136 6.40 12.63 -29.34
CA GLU A 136 7.56 12.05 -28.68
C GLU A 136 7.93 12.80 -27.40
N GLU A 137 7.85 14.14 -27.40
CA GLU A 137 8.07 14.95 -26.21
C GLU A 137 7.03 14.66 -25.12
N LEU A 138 5.75 14.65 -25.49
CA LEU A 138 4.66 14.31 -24.57
C LEU A 138 4.79 12.88 -24.01
N GLU A 139 5.31 11.93 -24.80
CA GLU A 139 5.58 10.56 -24.33
C GLU A 139 6.72 10.52 -23.31
N ARG A 140 7.77 11.34 -23.48
CA ARG A 140 8.84 11.50 -22.48
C ARG A 140 8.30 12.10 -21.18
N ASP A 141 7.48 13.14 -21.27
CA ASP A 141 6.86 13.79 -20.10
C ASP A 141 5.94 12.83 -19.35
N LEU A 142 5.11 12.08 -20.08
CA LEU A 142 4.22 11.08 -19.50
C LEU A 142 5.00 10.00 -18.74
N LYS A 143 6.12 9.53 -19.33
CA LYS A 143 7.00 8.55 -18.69
C LYS A 143 7.60 9.10 -17.39
N SER A 144 8.04 10.36 -17.40
CA SER A 144 8.57 11.04 -16.21
C SER A 144 7.53 11.17 -15.10
N ALA A 145 6.31 11.62 -15.44
CA ALA A 145 5.21 11.75 -14.49
C ALA A 145 4.86 10.39 -13.85
N ARG A 146 4.75 9.33 -14.67
CA ARG A 146 4.48 7.96 -14.19
C ARG A 146 5.59 7.41 -13.31
N HIS A 147 6.85 7.72 -13.61
CA HIS A 147 7.98 7.32 -12.78
C HIS A 147 7.86 7.93 -11.38
N ASN A 148 7.62 9.25 -11.30
CA ASN A 148 7.42 9.94 -10.02
C ASN A 148 6.22 9.41 -9.23
N ILE A 149 5.09 9.16 -9.90
CA ILE A 149 3.91 8.52 -9.26
C ILE A 149 4.28 7.16 -8.67
N ASN A 150 4.97 6.32 -9.44
CA ASN A 150 5.37 4.99 -8.99
C ASN A 150 6.34 5.04 -7.81
N ASP A 151 7.28 5.99 -7.80
CA ASP A 151 8.21 6.13 -6.69
C ASP A 151 7.53 6.61 -5.41
N ILE A 152 6.58 7.55 -5.53
CA ILE A 152 5.75 7.96 -4.38
C ILE A 152 4.93 6.77 -3.85
N LEU A 153 4.34 5.96 -4.74
CA LEU A 153 3.57 4.75 -4.35
C LEU A 153 4.46 3.67 -3.70
N LYS A 154 5.70 3.47 -4.19
CA LYS A 154 6.67 2.57 -3.53
C LYS A 154 6.99 3.02 -2.11
N VAL A 155 7.17 4.32 -1.91
CA VAL A 155 7.44 4.88 -0.58
C VAL A 155 6.20 4.76 0.30
N SER A 156 5.00 5.00 -0.23
CA SER A 156 3.76 4.87 0.55
C SER A 156 3.48 3.42 1.00
N HIS A 157 3.91 2.42 0.23
CA HIS A 157 3.83 1.02 0.63
C HIS A 157 4.62 0.72 1.91
N LYS A 158 5.70 1.47 2.20
CA LYS A 158 6.43 1.36 3.48
C LYS A 158 5.58 1.78 4.68
N TYR A 159 4.53 2.57 4.44
CA TYR A 159 3.55 3.01 5.43
C TYR A 159 2.24 2.21 5.33
N TYR A 160 2.23 1.09 4.60
CA TYR A 160 1.06 0.22 4.40
C TYR A 160 -0.14 0.91 3.73
N LEU A 161 0.10 2.00 3.00
CA LEU A 161 -0.93 2.71 2.26
C LEU A 161 -1.06 2.13 0.85
N THR A 162 -2.29 1.81 0.47
CA THR A 162 -2.65 1.31 -0.86
C THR A 162 -2.83 2.44 -1.86
N LYS A 163 -2.70 2.12 -3.15
CA LYS A 163 -3.01 3.05 -4.25
C LYS A 163 -4.43 3.63 -4.13
N LYS A 164 -5.40 2.80 -3.71
CA LYS A 164 -6.80 3.19 -3.56
C LYS A 164 -6.96 4.32 -2.54
N GLU A 165 -6.33 4.18 -1.37
CA GLU A 165 -6.37 5.19 -0.30
C GLU A 165 -5.74 6.53 -0.69
N LEU A 166 -4.86 6.54 -1.70
CA LEU A 166 -4.12 7.73 -2.12
C LEU A 166 -4.71 8.41 -3.36
N ILE A 167 -5.36 7.67 -4.24
CA ILE A 167 -5.82 8.16 -5.56
C ILE A 167 -7.33 8.31 -5.62
N GLU A 168 -8.08 7.46 -4.92
CA GLU A 168 -9.54 7.57 -4.86
C GLU A 168 -9.95 8.47 -3.67
N GLU A 169 -10.97 9.31 -3.90
CA GLU A 169 -11.66 10.06 -2.84
C GLU A 169 -12.66 9.16 -2.11
#